data_AF-A0A7C6TWQ7-F1
#
_entry.id   AF-A0A7C6TWQ7-F1
#
_cell.length_a   1.000
_cell.length_b   1.000
_cell.length_c   1.000
_cell.angle_alpha   90.00
_cell.angle_beta   90.00
_cell.angle_gamma   90.00
#
_symmetry.space_group_name_H-M   'P 1'
#
loop_
_entity.id
_entity.type
_entity.pdbx_description
1 polymer ?
#
loop_
_entity_poly.entity_id
_entity_poly.type
_entity_poly.pdbx_seq_one_letter_code
_entity_poly.pdbx_strand_id
1 'polypeptide(L)'
;NYIPDILQKLDMPDLAMLIAPRPLVIVSGETDGIFPLEAVYEGFKKVKAIYKAAGAPDACVLVVGKGGHRFYAADAWPVYDRFVAQSR
;
A
#
# COMPACT_ATOMS: atom_id res chain seq x y z
N ASN A 1 15.13 1.36 -21.64
CA ASN A 1 14.41 0.17 -21.11
C ASN A 1 12.91 0.38 -21.28
N TYR A 2 12.20 -0.63 -21.78
CA TYR A 2 10.78 -0.58 -22.13
C TYR A 2 10.15 -1.92 -21.75
N ILE A 3 8.92 -1.90 -21.23
CA ILE A 3 8.13 -3.09 -20.94
C ILE A 3 6.90 -3.03 -21.85
N PRO A 4 6.83 -3.88 -22.89
CA PRO A 4 5.66 -3.95 -23.76
C PRO A 4 4.36 -4.19 -22.98
N ASP A 5 3.30 -3.49 -23.40
CA ASP A 5 1.92 -3.63 -22.89
C ASP A 5 1.72 -3.31 -21.40
N ILE A 6 2.66 -2.64 -20.74
CA ILE A 6 2.58 -2.41 -19.29
C ILE A 6 1.28 -1.71 -18.86
N LEU A 7 0.79 -0.75 -19.65
CA LEU A 7 -0.46 -0.02 -19.38
C LEU A 7 -1.70 -0.92 -19.49
N GLN A 8 -1.63 -2.01 -20.26
CA GLN A 8 -2.75 -2.95 -20.43
C GLN A 8 -2.76 -4.04 -19.37
N LYS A 9 -1.60 -4.33 -18.77
CA LYS A 9 -1.39 -5.49 -17.89
C LYS A 9 -1.21 -5.13 -16.43
N LEU A 10 -0.72 -3.93 -16.12
CA LEU A 10 -0.43 -3.48 -14.77
C LEU A 10 -1.16 -2.18 -14.44
N ASP A 11 -1.52 -2.04 -13.18
CA ASP A 11 -2.05 -0.83 -12.57
C ASP A 11 -1.23 -0.51 -11.29
N MET A 12 -1.52 0.62 -10.64
CA MET A 12 -0.76 1.12 -9.49
C MET A 12 -0.53 0.09 -8.37
N PRO A 13 -1.51 -0.75 -7.97
CA PRO A 13 -1.29 -1.74 -6.91
C PRO A 13 -0.27 -2.84 -7.28
N ASP A 14 -0.05 -3.09 -8.58
CA ASP A 14 0.91 -4.09 -9.05
C ASP A 14 2.36 -3.74 -8.72
N LEU A 15 2.65 -2.45 -8.55
CA LEU A 15 3.98 -1.98 -8.16
C LEU A 15 4.41 -2.55 -6.80
N ALA A 16 3.47 -3.02 -5.97
CA ALA A 16 3.76 -3.75 -4.75
C ALA A 16 4.61 -5.02 -4.98
N MET A 17 4.58 -5.62 -6.17
CA MET A 17 5.46 -6.75 -6.54
C MET A 17 6.95 -6.39 -6.50
N LEU A 18 7.28 -5.12 -6.71
CA LEU A 18 8.67 -4.63 -6.65
C LEU A 18 9.12 -4.33 -5.21
N ILE A 19 8.16 -4.24 -4.29
CA ILE A 19 8.41 -3.91 -2.88
C ILE A 19 8.45 -5.19 -2.04
N ALA A 20 7.49 -6.09 -2.26
CA ALA A 20 7.40 -7.36 -1.55
C ALA A 20 8.73 -8.15 -1.64
N PRO A 21 9.15 -8.83 -0.55
CA PRO A 21 8.47 -8.99 0.74
C PRO A 21 8.78 -7.87 1.76
N ARG A 22 9.45 -6.78 1.37
CA ARG A 22 9.81 -5.71 2.32
C ARG A 22 8.56 -5.00 2.86
N PRO A 23 8.59 -4.48 4.09
CA PRO A 23 7.45 -3.77 4.66
C PRO A 23 6.92 -2.61 3.79
N LEU A 24 5.59 -2.51 3.67
CA LEU A 24 4.89 -1.45 2.96
C LEU A 24 3.75 -0.87 3.79
N VAL A 25 3.77 0.44 4.01
CA VAL A 25 2.67 1.19 4.62
C VAL A 25 2.03 2.07 3.55
N ILE A 26 0.75 1.83 3.27
CA ILE A 26 -0.05 2.66 2.37
C ILE A 26 -0.92 3.56 3.23
N VAL A 27 -1.04 4.84 2.88
CA VAL A 27 -1.79 5.83 3.65
C VAL A 27 -2.82 6.49 2.74
N SER A 28 -4.07 6.58 3.18
CA SER A 28 -5.16 7.24 2.46
C SER A 28 -6.06 8.05 3.39
N GLY A 29 -6.73 9.05 2.83
CA GLY A 29 -7.78 9.81 3.52
C GLY A 29 -9.16 9.22 3.25
N GLU A 30 -9.99 9.11 4.28
CA GLU A 30 -11.37 8.60 4.19
C GLU A 30 -12.23 9.40 3.20
N THR A 31 -12.02 10.71 3.11
CA THR A 31 -12.77 11.63 2.24
C THR A 31 -11.89 12.24 1.16
N ASP A 32 -10.84 11.52 0.71
CA ASP A 32 -10.00 11.96 -0.41
C ASP A 32 -10.81 11.89 -1.73
N GLY A 33 -11.02 13.05 -2.36
CA GLY A 33 -11.75 13.15 -3.62
C GLY A 33 -10.93 12.76 -4.85
N ILE A 34 -9.60 12.64 -4.73
CA ILE A 34 -8.70 12.22 -5.81
C ILE A 34 -8.67 10.69 -5.90
N PHE A 35 -8.62 10.02 -4.76
CA PHE A 35 -8.63 8.56 -4.66
C PHE A 35 -9.75 8.08 -3.72
N PRO A 36 -10.94 7.76 -4.26
CA PRO A 36 -12.06 7.27 -3.46
C PRO A 36 -11.67 6.05 -2.62
N LEU A 37 -12.09 6.05 -1.36
CA LEU A 37 -11.69 5.03 -0.38
C LEU A 37 -12.02 3.59 -0.83
N GLU A 38 -13.14 3.38 -1.54
CA GLU A 38 -13.50 2.07 -2.08
C GLU A 38 -12.45 1.54 -3.07
N ALA A 39 -11.98 2.40 -4.00
CA ALA A 39 -10.92 2.04 -4.93
C ALA A 39 -9.60 1.75 -4.21
N VAL A 40 -9.31 2.46 -3.11
CA VAL A 40 -8.15 2.17 -2.25
C VAL A 40 -8.27 0.79 -1.61
N TYR A 41 -9.45 0.40 -1.12
CA TYR A 41 -9.66 -0.93 -0.57
C TYR A 41 -9.49 -2.03 -1.63
N GLU A 42 -10.03 -1.85 -2.84
CA GLU A 42 -9.84 -2.79 -3.94
C GLU A 42 -8.35 -2.92 -4.33
N GLY A 43 -7.64 -1.79 -4.45
CA GLY A 43 -6.21 -1.79 -4.68
C GLY A 43 -5.45 -2.51 -3.56
N PHE A 44 -5.80 -2.27 -2.31
CA PHE A 44 -5.15 -2.90 -1.17
C PHE A 44 -5.42 -4.41 -1.09
N LYS A 45 -6.60 -4.89 -1.50
CA LYS A 45 -6.86 -6.34 -1.65
C LYS A 45 -5.86 -6.99 -2.62
N LYS A 46 -5.55 -6.32 -3.73
CA LYS A 46 -4.53 -6.78 -4.70
C LYS A 46 -3.12 -6.78 -4.09
N VAL A 47 -2.75 -5.73 -3.36
CA VAL A 47 -1.49 -5.67 -2.61
C VAL A 47 -1.39 -6.82 -1.61
N LYS A 48 -2.44 -7.10 -0.83
CA LYS A 48 -2.46 -8.22 0.12
C LYS A 48 -2.27 -9.57 -0.56
N ALA A 49 -2.86 -9.78 -1.74
CA ALA A 49 -2.66 -11.00 -2.52
C ALA A 49 -1.20 -11.16 -2.98
N ILE A 50 -0.57 -10.07 -3.46
CA ILE A 50 0.85 -10.05 -3.84
C ILE A 50 1.75 -10.41 -2.64
N TYR A 51 1.53 -9.78 -1.48
CA TYR A 51 2.31 -10.03 -0.27
C TYR A 51 2.12 -11.46 0.27
N LYS A 52 0.91 -12.01 0.17
CA LYS A 52 0.64 -13.40 0.50
C LYS A 52 1.41 -14.35 -0.43
N ALA A 53 1.42 -14.09 -1.73
CA ALA A 53 2.16 -14.90 -2.70
C ALA A 53 3.69 -14.81 -2.50
N ALA A 54 4.19 -13.67 -2.02
CA ALA A 54 5.59 -13.48 -1.66
C ALA A 54 5.97 -14.06 -0.28
N GLY A 55 5.05 -14.74 0.43
CA GLY A 55 5.31 -15.36 1.72
C GLY A 55 5.38 -14.39 2.91
N ALA A 56 4.94 -13.14 2.74
CA ALA A 56 4.98 -12.09 3.77
C ALA A 56 3.61 -11.39 3.93
N PRO A 57 2.52 -12.12 4.22
CA PRO A 57 1.17 -11.55 4.23
C PRO A 57 0.99 -10.38 5.20
N ASP A 58 1.77 -10.33 6.28
CA ASP A 58 1.66 -9.30 7.33
C ASP A 58 2.62 -8.12 7.14
N ALA A 59 3.44 -8.13 6.08
CA ALA A 59 4.38 -7.05 5.77
C ALA A 59 3.75 -5.91 4.95
N CYS A 60 2.43 -5.85 4.83
CA CYS A 60 1.75 -4.69 4.24
C CYS A 60 0.52 -4.25 5.05
N VAL A 61 0.38 -2.94 5.21
CA VAL A 61 -0.67 -2.32 6.03
C VAL A 61 -1.25 -1.10 5.30
N LEU A 62 -2.57 -0.95 5.37
CA LEU A 62 -3.29 0.24 4.95
C LEU A 62 -3.68 1.06 6.19
N VAL A 63 -3.33 2.34 6.20
CA VAL A 63 -3.73 3.32 7.21
C VAL A 63 -4.72 4.28 6.57
N VAL A 64 -5.93 4.35 7.13
CA VAL A 64 -6.97 5.28 6.68
C VAL A 64 -7.13 6.36 7.73
N GLY A 65 -6.81 7.59 7.36
CA GLY A 65 -6.95 8.74 8.22
C GLY A 65 -8.28 9.46 8.04
N LYS A 66 -8.77 10.08 9.12
CA LYS A 66 -10.03 10.85 9.09
C LYS A 66 -9.79 12.20 8.41
N GLY A 67 -10.25 12.33 7.16
CA GLY A 67 -10.20 13.57 6.36
C GLY A 67 -9.87 13.34 4.87
N GLY A 68 -9.56 14.43 4.17
CA GLY A 68 -9.26 14.44 2.73
C GLY A 68 -7.79 14.17 2.35
N HIS A 69 -7.37 14.71 1.21
CA HIS A 69 -6.06 14.49 0.60
C HIS A 69 -4.90 15.09 1.40
N ARG A 70 -4.23 14.27 2.22
CA ARG A 70 -3.04 14.62 3.00
C ARG A 70 -2.33 13.38 3.52
N PHE A 71 -1.12 13.58 4.07
CA PHE A 71 -0.44 12.55 4.82
C PHE A 71 -0.88 12.53 6.30
N TYR A 72 -1.14 11.35 6.85
CA TYR A 72 -1.61 11.14 8.23
C TYR A 72 -0.47 10.66 9.13
N ALA A 73 0.46 11.57 9.45
CA ALA A 73 1.68 11.25 10.18
C ALA A 73 1.43 10.56 11.54
N ALA A 74 0.47 11.07 12.33
CA ALA A 74 0.15 10.53 13.65
C ALA A 74 -0.37 9.07 13.59
N ASP A 75 -1.03 8.71 12.49
CA ASP A 75 -1.57 7.36 12.28
C ASP A 75 -0.53 6.44 11.62
N ALA A 76 0.26 6.97 10.69
CA ALA A 76 1.19 6.19 9.87
C ALA A 76 2.53 5.87 10.56
N TRP A 77 3.13 6.83 11.30
CA TRP A 77 4.44 6.61 11.93
C TRP A 77 4.45 5.45 12.94
N PRO A 78 3.46 5.32 13.84
CA PRO A 78 3.42 4.18 14.75
C PRO A 78 3.33 2.82 14.05
N VAL A 79 2.80 2.75 12.82
CA VAL A 79 2.78 1.52 12.02
C VAL A 79 4.15 1.27 11.39
N TYR A 80 4.77 2.31 10.83
CA TYR A 80 6.12 2.24 10.28
C TYR A 80 7.15 1.79 11.32
N ASP A 81 7.10 2.36 12.53
CA ASP A 81 8.05 2.04 13.62
C ASP A 81 8.01 0.56 14.02
N ARG A 82 6.85 -0.10 13.92
CA ARG A 82 6.72 -1.55 14.18
C ARG A 82 7.60 -2.37 13.24
N PHE A 83 7.67 -1.99 11.97
CA PHE A 83 8.47 -2.70 10.97
C PHE A 83 9.96 -2.39 11.10
N VAL A 84 10.32 -1.14 11.41
CA VAL A 84 11.72 -0.76 11.64
C VAL A 84 12.29 -1.42 12.88
N ALA A 85 11.52 -1.49 13.96
CA ALA A 85 11.93 -2.15 15.20
C ALA A 85 12.16 -3.66 15.01
N GLN A 86 11.44 -4.32 14.11
CA GLN A 86 11.61 -5.74 13.76
C GLN A 86 12.80 -6.03 12.85
N SER A 87 13.40 -4.99 12.25
CA SER A 87 14.52 -5.12 11.30
C SER A 87 15.89 -4.91 11.96
N ARG A 88 15.92 -4.73 13.29
CA ARG A 88 17.13 -4.63 14.13
C ARG A 88 17.29 -5.90 14.95
#